data_AF-A0A821PMJ9-F1
#
_entry.id   AF-A0A821PMJ9-F1
#
_cell.length_a   1.000
_cell.length_b   1.000
_cell.length_c   1.000
_cell.angle_alpha   90.00
_cell.angle_beta   90.00
_cell.angle_gamma   90.00
#
_symmetry.space_group_name_H-M   'P 1'
#
loop_
_entity.id
_entity.type
_entity.pdbx_description
1 polymer ?
#
loop_
_entity_poly.entity_id
_entity_poly.type
_entity_poly.pdbx_seq_one_letter_code
_entity_poly.pdbx_strand_id
1 'polypeptide(L)'
;MPQFKTVLVTGGAGYIGSHCVVDLLDAGYDVVAIDNFANAVGDEEGSPALNRAEQITGKKITFYEADLLDKAQINGIFDKHNIDCVIHFAALKAVGESMQQPLLYYQNNLLGMLNLLEVMRSHNCYQMVFSSSCTVYGEPKHLPITETHATGNITNVYGRTKYFIEEMLKDLSAADAKWNIISLRYFNPVGAHPSGLIGEDPTKEFTNLMPFMAQVALGKKPVLTIFGNDYNTPDGTGIRDYIHVMDLANGHVAALNLLCTSHLGLKVYNLGTGRGVSVKELVDVFERVTGTKVPTKYVARRLGDITAMWADATLANTELGWTTTRSIEQMCTDFWRWQTMNPDGYPKKNKTSVIVMNGKS
;
A
#
# COMPACT_ATOMS: atom_id res chain seq x y z
N MET A 1 3.09 -24.87 -17.92
CA MET A 1 3.17 -24.94 -16.44
C MET A 1 1.82 -24.53 -15.90
N PRO A 2 1.32 -25.07 -14.77
CA PRO A 2 0.13 -24.51 -14.16
C PRO A 2 0.42 -23.03 -13.88
N GLN A 3 -0.44 -22.16 -14.41
CA GLN A 3 -0.38 -20.72 -14.20
C GLN A 3 -1.61 -20.41 -13.36
N PHE A 4 -1.43 -19.79 -12.19
CA PHE A 4 -2.55 -19.17 -11.51
C PHE A 4 -3.31 -18.31 -12.51
N LYS A 5 -4.63 -18.45 -12.56
CA LYS A 5 -5.47 -17.72 -13.50
C LYS A 5 -6.13 -16.55 -12.81
N THR A 6 -6.76 -16.78 -11.66
CA THR A 6 -7.58 -15.80 -10.96
C THR A 6 -6.89 -15.34 -9.68
N VAL A 7 -6.67 -14.04 -9.55
CA VAL A 7 -6.10 -13.41 -8.37
C VAL A 7 -7.14 -12.54 -7.68
N LEU A 8 -7.40 -12.81 -6.40
CA LEU A 8 -8.20 -11.92 -5.56
C LEU A 8 -7.30 -10.81 -4.99
N VAL A 9 -7.65 -9.56 -5.24
CA VAL A 9 -6.93 -8.39 -4.72
C VAL A 9 -7.84 -7.65 -3.73
N THR A 10 -7.55 -7.81 -2.44
CA THR A 10 -8.26 -7.05 -1.40
C THR A 10 -7.64 -5.66 -1.25
N GLY A 11 -8.46 -4.62 -1.04
CA GLY A 11 -7.98 -3.23 -1.06
C GLY A 11 -7.60 -2.79 -2.47
N GLY A 12 -8.22 -3.40 -3.49
CA GLY A 12 -7.84 -3.23 -4.90
C GLY A 12 -8.07 -1.82 -5.43
N ALA A 13 -9.01 -1.05 -4.86
CA ALA A 13 -9.25 0.34 -5.25
C ALA A 13 -8.26 1.33 -4.60
N GLY A 14 -7.45 0.87 -3.64
CA GLY A 14 -6.44 1.68 -2.97
C GLY A 14 -5.26 2.06 -3.87
N TYR A 15 -4.35 2.87 -3.32
CA TYR A 15 -3.18 3.37 -4.05
C TYR A 15 -2.31 2.25 -4.62
N ILE A 16 -1.73 1.38 -3.76
CA ILE A 16 -0.85 0.30 -4.24
C ILE A 16 -1.67 -0.78 -4.97
N GLY A 17 -2.87 -1.09 -4.45
CA GLY A 17 -3.77 -2.09 -5.02
C GLY A 17 -4.08 -1.82 -6.49
N SER A 18 -4.50 -0.60 -6.83
CA SER A 18 -4.86 -0.24 -8.22
C SER A 18 -3.69 -0.35 -9.19
N HIS A 19 -2.46 -0.02 -8.75
CA HIS A 19 -1.26 -0.19 -9.58
C HIS A 19 -0.89 -1.66 -9.73
N CYS A 20 -1.03 -2.46 -8.66
CA CYS A 20 -0.86 -3.91 -8.74
C CYS A 20 -1.89 -4.58 -9.66
N VAL A 21 -3.14 -4.10 -9.68
CA VAL A 21 -4.17 -4.60 -10.60
C VAL A 21 -3.77 -4.36 -12.05
N VAL A 22 -3.21 -3.19 -12.39
CA VAL A 22 -2.69 -2.92 -13.74
C VAL A 22 -1.62 -3.95 -14.11
N ASP A 23 -0.60 -4.14 -13.27
CA ASP A 23 0.50 -5.07 -13.55
C ASP A 23 0.03 -6.54 -13.65
N LEU A 24 -0.95 -6.95 -12.83
CA LEU A 24 -1.55 -8.29 -12.91
C LEU A 24 -2.31 -8.50 -14.22
N LEU A 25 -3.12 -7.52 -14.62
CA LEU A 25 -3.85 -7.59 -15.88
C LEU A 25 -2.88 -7.63 -17.06
N ASP A 26 -1.84 -6.80 -17.08
CA ASP A 26 -0.82 -6.81 -18.14
C ASP A 26 -0.06 -8.14 -18.19
N ALA A 27 0.23 -8.75 -17.04
CA ALA A 27 0.82 -10.09 -16.94
C ALA A 27 -0.14 -11.23 -17.34
N GLY A 28 -1.41 -10.93 -17.62
CA GLY A 28 -2.39 -11.89 -18.16
C GLY A 28 -3.22 -12.62 -17.11
N TYR A 29 -3.24 -12.15 -15.87
CA TYR A 29 -4.12 -12.69 -14.82
C TYR A 29 -5.53 -12.12 -14.93
N ASP A 30 -6.52 -12.94 -14.57
CA ASP A 30 -7.88 -12.48 -14.28
C ASP A 30 -7.91 -11.92 -12.85
N VAL A 31 -8.46 -10.71 -12.68
CA VAL A 31 -8.48 -10.03 -11.38
C VAL A 31 -9.91 -9.94 -10.84
N VAL A 32 -10.07 -10.42 -9.61
CA VAL A 32 -11.22 -10.12 -8.75
C VAL A 32 -10.76 -9.13 -7.69
N ALA A 33 -11.26 -7.91 -7.70
CA ALA A 33 -10.91 -6.88 -6.73
C ALA A 33 -12.03 -6.71 -5.70
N ILE A 34 -11.66 -6.51 -4.43
CA ILE A 34 -12.60 -6.13 -3.37
C ILE A 34 -12.09 -4.89 -2.62
N ASP A 35 -13.00 -4.00 -2.26
CA ASP A 35 -12.70 -2.80 -1.46
C ASP A 35 -13.99 -2.30 -0.78
N ASN A 36 -13.88 -1.64 0.38
CA ASN A 36 -15.02 -1.03 1.08
C ASN A 36 -14.99 0.51 1.00
N PHE A 37 -14.07 1.08 0.22
CA PHE A 37 -13.86 2.53 0.05
C PHE A 37 -13.53 3.29 1.34
N ALA A 38 -13.12 2.60 2.42
CA ALA A 38 -12.74 3.27 3.67
C ALA A 38 -11.61 4.28 3.49
N ASN A 39 -10.71 4.06 2.51
CA ASN A 39 -9.67 5.00 2.13
C ASN A 39 -9.38 5.01 0.61
N ALA A 40 -10.41 4.81 -0.21
CA ALA A 40 -10.35 4.90 -1.66
C ALA A 40 -11.58 5.67 -2.15
N VAL A 41 -11.49 6.28 -3.35
CA VAL A 41 -12.67 6.90 -3.96
C VAL A 41 -13.49 5.83 -4.66
N GLY A 42 -14.79 5.80 -4.38
CA GLY A 42 -15.77 4.95 -5.04
C GLY A 42 -17.14 5.06 -4.38
N ASP A 43 -18.13 4.45 -5.01
CA ASP A 43 -19.53 4.36 -4.58
C ASP A 43 -20.22 3.16 -5.24
N GLU A 44 -21.55 3.13 -5.24
CA GLU A 44 -22.38 2.09 -5.83
C GLU A 44 -22.13 1.87 -7.33
N GLU A 45 -21.59 2.86 -8.05
CA GLU A 45 -21.22 2.74 -9.47
C GLU A 45 -19.81 2.17 -9.67
N GLY A 46 -19.05 1.95 -8.59
CA GLY A 46 -17.75 1.30 -8.58
C GLY A 46 -16.59 2.23 -8.22
N SER A 47 -15.39 1.87 -8.68
CA SER A 47 -14.15 2.57 -8.35
C SER A 47 -13.57 3.32 -9.56
N PRO A 48 -13.42 4.65 -9.51
CA PRO A 48 -12.71 5.40 -10.55
C PRO A 48 -11.27 4.92 -10.78
N ALA A 49 -10.57 4.48 -9.73
CA ALA A 49 -9.21 3.96 -9.85
C ALA A 49 -9.19 2.65 -10.67
N LEU A 50 -10.12 1.72 -10.39
CA LEU A 50 -10.22 0.48 -11.15
C LEU A 50 -10.74 0.71 -12.58
N ASN A 51 -11.71 1.61 -12.78
CA ASN A 51 -12.17 1.97 -14.13
C ASN A 51 -11.04 2.52 -14.99
N ARG A 52 -10.13 3.32 -14.40
CA ARG A 52 -8.95 3.82 -15.09
C ARG A 52 -7.87 2.75 -15.25
N ALA A 53 -7.77 1.77 -14.34
CA ALA A 53 -6.94 0.58 -14.55
C ALA A 53 -7.44 -0.26 -15.75
N GLU A 54 -8.76 -0.42 -15.93
CA GLU A 54 -9.33 -1.02 -17.13
C GLU A 54 -9.00 -0.20 -18.38
N GLN A 55 -9.05 1.14 -18.30
CA GLN A 55 -8.69 2.02 -19.41
C GLN A 55 -7.21 1.88 -19.80
N ILE A 56 -6.31 1.75 -18.82
CA ILE A 56 -4.87 1.59 -19.05
C ILE A 56 -4.58 0.28 -19.78
N THR A 57 -5.22 -0.81 -19.35
CA THR A 57 -4.89 -2.17 -19.79
C THR A 57 -5.77 -2.68 -20.94
N GLY A 58 -6.92 -2.05 -21.16
CA GLY A 58 -7.97 -2.54 -22.06
C GLY A 58 -8.66 -3.83 -21.57
N LYS A 59 -8.43 -4.23 -20.31
CA LYS A 59 -8.92 -5.50 -19.73
C LYS A 59 -9.94 -5.23 -18.63
N LYS A 60 -10.85 -6.18 -18.42
CA LYS A 60 -11.93 -6.06 -17.44
C LYS A 60 -11.53 -6.56 -16.06
N ILE A 61 -12.06 -5.90 -15.04
CA ILE A 61 -11.89 -6.23 -13.63
C ILE A 61 -13.24 -6.64 -13.07
N THR A 62 -13.29 -7.77 -12.37
CA THR A 62 -14.46 -8.09 -11.56
C THR A 62 -14.31 -7.38 -10.21
N PHE A 63 -15.25 -6.52 -9.84
CA PHE A 63 -15.18 -5.75 -8.60
C PHE A 63 -16.36 -6.05 -7.67
N TYR A 64 -16.10 -6.12 -6.37
CA TYR A 64 -17.11 -6.15 -5.33
C TYR A 64 -16.82 -5.07 -4.29
N GLU A 65 -17.82 -4.23 -3.98
CA GLU A 65 -17.80 -3.43 -2.76
C GLU A 65 -18.04 -4.38 -1.58
N ALA A 66 -16.99 -4.64 -0.79
CA ALA A 66 -17.03 -5.63 0.27
C ALA A 66 -16.10 -5.30 1.44
N ASP A 67 -16.56 -5.62 2.65
CA ASP A 67 -15.80 -5.45 3.88
C ASP A 67 -15.28 -6.82 4.39
N LEU A 68 -14.00 -6.91 4.72
CA LEU A 68 -13.41 -8.14 5.27
C LEU A 68 -14.00 -8.51 6.64
N LEU A 69 -14.65 -7.58 7.34
CA LEU A 69 -15.37 -7.84 8.57
C LEU A 69 -16.70 -8.58 8.32
N ASP A 70 -17.28 -8.48 7.11
CA ASP A 70 -18.41 -9.30 6.69
C ASP A 70 -17.92 -10.61 6.08
N LYS A 71 -17.58 -11.57 6.95
CA LYS A 71 -17.09 -12.88 6.53
C LYS A 71 -18.05 -13.61 5.58
N ALA A 72 -19.36 -13.43 5.72
CA ALA A 72 -20.35 -14.07 4.85
C ALA A 72 -20.29 -13.52 3.44
N GLN A 73 -20.11 -12.20 3.30
CA GLN A 73 -19.90 -11.55 2.01
C GLN A 73 -18.61 -12.06 1.33
N ILE A 74 -17.50 -12.17 2.08
CA ILE A 74 -16.25 -12.71 1.54
C ILE A 74 -16.42 -14.17 1.10
N ASN A 75 -17.10 -15.01 1.89
CA ASN A 75 -17.42 -16.38 1.51
C ASN A 75 -18.19 -16.42 0.18
N GLY A 76 -19.24 -15.61 0.04
CA GLY A 76 -20.05 -15.54 -1.18
C GLY A 76 -19.29 -15.05 -2.42
N ILE A 77 -18.14 -14.38 -2.26
CA ILE A 77 -17.25 -14.04 -3.38
C ILE A 77 -16.42 -15.26 -3.77
N PHE A 78 -15.85 -15.98 -2.81
CA PHE A 78 -15.13 -17.24 -3.08
C PHE A 78 -16.04 -18.32 -3.67
N ASP A 79 -17.32 -18.37 -3.30
CA ASP A 79 -18.30 -19.29 -3.91
C ASP A 79 -18.51 -19.04 -5.42
N LYS A 80 -18.26 -17.81 -5.89
CA LYS A 80 -18.47 -17.39 -7.29
C LYS A 80 -17.23 -17.56 -8.16
N HIS A 81 -16.05 -17.70 -7.57
CA HIS A 81 -14.77 -17.62 -8.28
C HIS A 81 -13.80 -18.70 -7.81
N ASN A 82 -13.16 -19.38 -8.76
CA ASN A 82 -12.03 -20.25 -8.45
C ASN A 82 -10.76 -19.40 -8.28
N ILE A 83 -10.56 -18.88 -7.07
CA ILE A 83 -9.42 -18.02 -6.72
C ILE A 83 -8.19 -18.88 -6.48
N ASP A 84 -7.12 -18.62 -7.23
CA ASP A 84 -5.86 -19.37 -7.13
C ASP A 84 -4.91 -18.78 -6.09
N CYS A 85 -4.91 -17.44 -5.95
CA CYS A 85 -4.07 -16.71 -5.00
C CYS A 85 -4.75 -15.41 -4.54
N VAL A 86 -4.45 -15.01 -3.31
CA VAL A 86 -4.90 -13.74 -2.73
C VAL A 86 -3.73 -12.77 -2.58
N ILE A 87 -3.89 -11.52 -3.00
CA ILE A 87 -3.00 -10.41 -2.65
C ILE A 87 -3.73 -9.48 -1.69
N HIS A 88 -3.22 -9.38 -0.46
CA HIS A 88 -3.94 -8.74 0.64
C HIS A 88 -3.41 -7.33 0.97
N PHE A 89 -3.95 -6.29 0.31
CA PHE A 89 -3.65 -4.88 0.62
C PHE A 89 -4.60 -4.23 1.64
N ALA A 90 -5.82 -4.74 1.80
CA ALA A 90 -6.87 -4.11 2.61
C ALA A 90 -6.40 -3.92 4.08
N ALA A 91 -6.12 -2.68 4.46
CA ALA A 91 -5.73 -2.30 5.81
C ALA A 91 -5.90 -0.79 6.02
N LEU A 92 -6.20 -0.38 7.24
CA LEU A 92 -5.96 0.98 7.68
C LEU A 92 -4.46 1.19 7.86
N LYS A 93 -3.92 2.30 7.34
CA LYS A 93 -2.47 2.51 7.18
C LYS A 93 -1.90 3.76 7.86
N ALA A 94 -2.73 4.70 8.32
CA ALA A 94 -2.23 5.97 8.85
C ALA A 94 -1.63 5.80 10.25
N VAL A 95 -0.32 6.00 10.40
CA VAL A 95 0.38 5.86 11.68
C VAL A 95 -0.21 6.78 12.75
N GLY A 96 -0.43 8.06 12.43
CA GLY A 96 -0.97 9.05 13.38
C GLY A 96 -2.37 8.69 13.90
N GLU A 97 -3.28 8.34 13.00
CA GLU A 97 -4.65 7.91 13.35
C GLU A 97 -4.64 6.63 14.20
N SER A 98 -3.76 5.67 13.89
CA SER A 98 -3.68 4.40 14.63
C SER A 98 -3.39 4.58 16.11
N MET A 99 -2.67 5.65 16.47
CA MET A 99 -2.36 5.98 17.86
C MET A 99 -3.56 6.60 18.59
N GLN A 100 -4.48 7.20 17.85
CA GLN A 100 -5.70 7.82 18.40
C GLN A 100 -6.88 6.83 18.43
N GLN A 101 -6.93 5.92 17.47
CA GLN A 101 -8.02 4.96 17.27
C GLN A 101 -7.50 3.50 17.22
N PRO A 102 -6.85 3.00 18.29
CA PRO A 102 -6.18 1.70 18.25
C PRO A 102 -7.11 0.52 17.99
N LEU A 103 -8.31 0.52 18.59
CA LEU A 103 -9.28 -0.58 18.44
C LEU A 103 -9.77 -0.71 17.00
N LEU A 104 -9.98 0.42 16.31
CA LEU A 104 -10.38 0.45 14.90
C LEU A 104 -9.32 -0.27 14.03
N TYR A 105 -8.04 -0.02 14.29
CA TYR A 105 -6.95 -0.66 13.56
C TYR A 105 -6.83 -2.16 13.83
N TYR A 106 -6.96 -2.57 15.10
CA TYR A 106 -6.95 -4.00 15.44
C TYR A 106 -8.15 -4.73 14.84
N GLN A 107 -9.35 -4.16 14.90
CA GLN A 107 -10.54 -4.74 14.26
C GLN A 107 -10.33 -4.84 12.76
N ASN A 108 -10.08 -3.74 12.06
CA ASN A 108 -9.96 -3.75 10.61
C ASN A 108 -8.82 -4.68 10.12
N ASN A 109 -7.63 -4.54 10.69
CA ASN A 109 -6.45 -5.21 10.15
C ASN A 109 -6.33 -6.66 10.63
N LEU A 110 -6.59 -6.95 11.92
CA LEU A 110 -6.42 -8.30 12.45
C LEU A 110 -7.67 -9.17 12.21
N LEU A 111 -8.86 -8.69 12.57
CA LEU A 111 -10.08 -9.47 12.38
C LEU A 111 -10.40 -9.64 10.89
N GLY A 112 -10.19 -8.59 10.08
CA GLY A 112 -10.31 -8.70 8.62
C GLY A 112 -9.38 -9.76 8.02
N MET A 113 -8.11 -9.80 8.45
CA MET A 113 -7.15 -10.83 8.04
C MET A 113 -7.57 -12.22 8.52
N LEU A 114 -8.02 -12.37 9.77
CA LEU A 114 -8.49 -13.65 10.29
C LEU A 114 -9.68 -14.20 9.49
N ASN A 115 -10.68 -13.36 9.21
CA ASN A 115 -11.82 -13.73 8.39
C ASN A 115 -11.38 -14.18 7.00
N LEU A 116 -10.47 -13.45 6.36
CA LEU A 116 -9.93 -13.78 5.05
C LEU A 116 -9.23 -15.15 5.05
N LEU A 117 -8.34 -15.40 6.02
CA LEU A 117 -7.62 -16.68 6.14
C LEU A 117 -8.58 -17.86 6.36
N GLU A 118 -9.63 -17.67 7.15
CA GLU A 118 -10.64 -18.72 7.39
C GLU A 118 -11.45 -19.04 6.13
N VAL A 119 -11.85 -18.02 5.34
CA VAL A 119 -12.56 -18.22 4.07
C VAL A 119 -11.65 -18.85 3.01
N MET A 120 -10.41 -18.38 2.92
CA MET A 120 -9.40 -18.99 2.04
C MET A 120 -9.23 -20.48 2.35
N ARG A 121 -9.13 -20.84 3.64
CA ARG A 121 -9.01 -22.23 4.09
C ARG A 121 -10.23 -23.07 3.70
N SER A 122 -11.46 -22.55 3.86
CA SER A 122 -12.69 -23.29 3.54
C SER A 122 -12.86 -23.54 2.03
N HIS A 123 -12.22 -22.74 1.18
CA HIS A 123 -12.23 -22.88 -0.27
C HIS A 123 -10.96 -23.52 -0.86
N ASN A 124 -10.09 -24.08 0.00
CA ASN A 124 -8.82 -24.68 -0.41
C ASN A 124 -7.86 -23.73 -1.15
N CYS A 125 -7.99 -22.41 -0.93
CA CYS A 125 -7.04 -21.42 -1.43
C CYS A 125 -5.96 -21.17 -0.39
N TYR A 126 -4.74 -21.61 -0.65
CA TYR A 126 -3.63 -21.55 0.33
C TYR A 126 -2.46 -20.67 -0.10
N GLN A 127 -2.62 -19.92 -1.20
CA GLN A 127 -1.59 -19.06 -1.77
C GLN A 127 -1.87 -17.60 -1.40
N MET A 128 -0.90 -16.91 -0.81
CA MET A 128 -1.05 -15.52 -0.42
C MET A 128 0.21 -14.68 -0.66
N VAL A 129 0.02 -13.47 -1.16
CA VAL A 129 0.98 -12.37 -1.03
C VAL A 129 0.42 -11.36 -0.03
N PHE A 130 1.09 -11.20 1.11
CA PHE A 130 0.68 -10.30 2.17
C PHE A 130 1.42 -8.96 2.10
N SER A 131 0.66 -7.87 2.18
CA SER A 131 1.19 -6.51 2.32
C SER A 131 1.67 -6.23 3.74
N SER A 132 2.92 -6.55 4.03
CA SER A 132 3.58 -6.14 5.27
C SER A 132 4.23 -4.75 5.12
N SER A 133 5.09 -4.38 6.07
CA SER A 133 5.62 -3.03 6.17
C SER A 133 6.96 -3.04 6.89
N CYS A 134 7.89 -2.19 6.46
CA CYS A 134 9.16 -1.95 7.14
C CYS A 134 8.97 -1.48 8.60
N THR A 135 7.78 -1.00 8.98
CA THR A 135 7.45 -0.65 10.36
C THR A 135 7.59 -1.81 11.35
N VAL A 136 7.52 -3.07 10.89
CA VAL A 136 7.67 -4.25 11.77
C VAL A 136 9.07 -4.36 12.39
N TYR A 137 10.07 -3.70 11.77
CA TYR A 137 11.43 -3.62 12.30
C TYR A 137 11.58 -2.66 13.49
N GLY A 138 10.64 -1.72 13.66
CA GLY A 138 10.79 -0.68 14.68
C GLY A 138 11.92 0.31 14.37
N GLU A 139 12.62 0.77 15.41
CA GLU A 139 13.88 1.53 15.23
C GLU A 139 15.01 0.55 14.88
N PRO A 140 15.59 0.63 13.68
CA PRO A 140 16.58 -0.34 13.23
C PRO A 140 17.91 -0.17 13.98
N LYS A 141 18.56 -1.29 14.33
CA LYS A 141 19.87 -1.29 14.99
C LYS A 141 21.05 -1.06 14.04
N HIS A 142 20.85 -1.36 12.76
CA HIS A 142 21.83 -1.16 11.69
C HIS A 142 21.11 -0.94 10.37
N LEU A 143 21.79 -0.30 9.44
CA LEU A 143 21.30 0.01 8.09
C LEU A 143 22.36 -0.43 7.07
N PRO A 144 22.00 -0.94 5.88
CA PRO A 144 20.64 -1.23 5.43
C PRO A 144 19.95 -2.36 6.22
N ILE A 145 18.62 -2.42 6.18
CA ILE A 145 17.81 -3.41 6.92
C ILE A 145 17.63 -4.67 6.08
N THR A 146 18.12 -5.81 6.57
CA THR A 146 17.88 -7.15 5.98
C THR A 146 16.62 -7.81 6.53
N GLU A 147 16.14 -8.88 5.90
CA GLU A 147 15.00 -9.68 6.37
C GLU A 147 15.27 -10.40 7.69
N THR A 148 16.55 -10.66 8.00
CA THR A 148 17.02 -11.26 9.25
C THR A 148 17.10 -10.27 10.42
N HIS A 149 16.86 -8.97 10.17
CA HIS A 149 16.80 -7.98 11.23
C HIS A 149 15.66 -8.30 12.22
N ALA A 150 15.88 -8.02 13.50
CA ALA A 150 14.90 -8.28 14.53
C ALA A 150 13.62 -7.45 14.31
N THR A 151 12.46 -8.06 14.55
CA THR A 151 11.14 -7.42 14.45
C THR A 151 10.46 -7.34 15.82
N GLY A 152 9.36 -6.57 15.90
CA GLY A 152 8.50 -6.51 17.08
C GLY A 152 8.70 -5.30 18.00
N ASN A 153 9.83 -4.58 17.90
CA ASN A 153 10.07 -3.35 18.68
C ASN A 153 9.36 -2.11 18.10
N ILE A 154 8.03 -2.16 18.02
CA ILE A 154 7.25 -1.27 17.16
C ILE A 154 6.64 -0.11 17.95
N THR A 155 6.81 1.09 17.41
CA THR A 155 6.46 2.38 18.05
C THR A 155 5.02 2.84 17.83
N ASN A 156 4.26 2.16 16.95
CA ASN A 156 2.90 2.58 16.58
C ASN A 156 1.94 1.40 16.37
N VAL A 157 0.63 1.66 16.49
CA VAL A 157 -0.41 0.63 16.45
C VAL A 157 -0.53 0.00 15.06
N TYR A 158 -0.49 0.79 13.99
CA TYR A 158 -0.48 0.27 12.62
C TYR A 158 0.63 -0.79 12.43
N GLY A 159 1.87 -0.45 12.77
CA GLY A 159 2.99 -1.37 12.65
C GLY A 159 2.81 -2.63 13.50
N ARG A 160 2.25 -2.51 14.72
CA ARG A 160 1.93 -3.67 15.55
C ARG A 160 0.93 -4.60 14.88
N THR A 161 -0.09 -4.06 14.20
CA THR A 161 -1.04 -4.91 13.45
C THR A 161 -0.33 -5.71 12.36
N LYS A 162 0.60 -5.10 11.60
CA LYS A 162 1.36 -5.81 10.57
C LYS A 162 2.26 -6.91 11.14
N TYR A 163 2.91 -6.63 12.27
CA TYR A 163 3.73 -7.63 12.97
C TYR A 163 2.92 -8.78 13.52
N PHE A 164 1.79 -8.51 14.17
CA PHE A 164 0.91 -9.57 14.66
C PHE A 164 0.35 -10.43 13.52
N ILE A 165 0.04 -9.83 12.36
CA ILE A 165 -0.34 -10.62 11.18
C ILE A 165 0.83 -11.50 10.72
N GLU A 166 2.06 -10.99 10.65
CA GLU A 166 3.21 -11.85 10.29
C GLU A 166 3.40 -13.03 11.25
N GLU A 167 3.23 -12.81 12.56
CA GLU A 167 3.31 -13.90 13.55
C GLU A 167 2.14 -14.89 13.39
N MET A 168 0.91 -14.40 13.16
CA MET A 168 -0.24 -15.27 12.84
C MET A 168 0.03 -16.13 11.59
N LEU A 169 0.60 -15.54 10.54
CA LEU A 169 0.94 -16.24 9.30
C LEU A 169 2.04 -17.28 9.51
N LYS A 170 3.01 -16.99 10.38
CA LYS A 170 4.08 -17.92 10.76
C LYS A 170 3.52 -19.12 11.51
N ASP A 171 2.65 -18.89 12.50
CA ASP A 171 1.97 -19.96 13.23
C ASP A 171 1.10 -20.81 12.30
N LEU A 172 0.37 -20.16 11.38
CA LEU A 172 -0.48 -20.83 10.40
C LEU A 172 0.31 -21.71 9.44
N SER A 173 1.41 -21.19 8.87
CA SER A 173 2.27 -21.95 7.97
C SER A 173 3.00 -23.10 8.67
N ALA A 174 3.37 -22.93 9.94
CA ALA A 174 3.94 -24.00 10.75
C ALA A 174 2.92 -25.11 11.08
N ALA A 175 1.65 -24.74 11.29
CA ALA A 175 0.58 -25.68 11.65
C ALA A 175 -0.02 -26.44 10.46
N ASP A 176 -0.06 -25.85 9.27
CA ASP A 176 -0.61 -26.45 8.06
C ASP A 176 0.29 -26.14 6.84
N ALA A 177 1.06 -27.15 6.43
CA ALA A 177 2.04 -27.06 5.34
C ALA A 177 1.43 -26.81 3.95
N LYS A 178 0.10 -26.73 3.80
CA LYS A 178 -0.51 -26.29 2.53
C LYS A 178 -0.32 -24.81 2.27
N TRP A 179 -0.18 -24.00 3.32
CA TRP A 179 -0.02 -22.56 3.21
C TRP A 179 1.32 -22.18 2.58
N ASN A 180 1.23 -21.41 1.50
CA ASN A 180 2.37 -20.88 0.77
C ASN A 180 2.20 -19.37 0.68
N ILE A 181 3.01 -18.65 1.45
CA ILE A 181 2.78 -17.25 1.78
C ILE A 181 4.07 -16.46 1.59
N ILE A 182 3.98 -15.39 0.81
CA ILE A 182 5.03 -14.38 0.74
C ILE A 182 4.57 -13.12 1.47
N SER A 183 5.27 -12.73 2.52
CA SER A 183 5.11 -11.43 3.18
C SER A 183 6.08 -10.42 2.58
N LEU A 184 5.54 -9.36 1.99
CA LEU A 184 6.33 -8.30 1.38
C LEU A 184 6.39 -7.09 2.32
N ARG A 185 7.56 -6.80 2.88
CA ARG A 185 7.80 -5.64 3.74
C ARG A 185 8.13 -4.43 2.88
N TYR A 186 7.13 -3.62 2.59
CA TYR A 186 7.32 -2.40 1.80
C TYR A 186 8.02 -1.34 2.61
N PHE A 187 8.85 -0.55 1.94
CA PHE A 187 9.33 0.72 2.47
C PHE A 187 8.33 1.84 2.13
N ASN A 188 8.74 2.97 1.57
CA ASN A 188 7.87 4.14 1.41
C ASN A 188 7.42 4.32 -0.05
N PRO A 189 6.28 3.75 -0.48
CA PRO A 189 5.82 3.88 -1.86
C PRO A 189 5.41 5.30 -2.22
N VAL A 190 5.88 5.76 -3.37
CA VAL A 190 5.63 7.09 -3.97
C VAL A 190 5.53 6.97 -5.49
N GLY A 191 5.21 8.07 -6.19
CA GLY A 191 5.00 8.05 -7.64
C GLY A 191 3.55 7.81 -8.03
N ALA A 192 3.34 7.46 -9.29
CA ALA A 192 2.03 7.16 -9.87
C ALA A 192 2.22 6.32 -11.14
N HIS A 193 1.15 5.82 -11.74
CA HIS A 193 1.25 5.18 -13.05
C HIS A 193 1.70 6.22 -14.10
N PRO A 194 2.65 5.89 -15.02
CA PRO A 194 3.20 6.85 -15.97
C PRO A 194 2.17 7.51 -16.89
N SER A 195 0.99 6.90 -17.08
CA SER A 195 -0.12 7.54 -17.80
C SER A 195 -0.66 8.83 -17.14
N GLY A 196 -0.45 9.02 -15.83
CA GLY A 196 -1.14 10.04 -15.05
C GLY A 196 -2.64 9.79 -14.83
N LEU A 197 -3.17 8.59 -15.14
CA LEU A 197 -4.58 8.23 -14.95
C LEU A 197 -4.88 7.61 -13.58
N ILE A 198 -3.91 7.00 -12.90
CA ILE A 198 -4.06 6.52 -11.53
C ILE A 198 -2.87 6.99 -10.68
N GLY A 199 -3.12 7.27 -9.41
CA GLY A 199 -2.14 7.71 -8.41
C GLY A 199 -2.73 7.70 -7.00
N GLU A 200 -2.00 8.25 -6.03
CA GLU A 200 -2.47 8.34 -4.64
C GLU A 200 -3.49 9.50 -4.51
N ASP A 201 -4.72 9.19 -4.09
CA ASP A 201 -5.77 10.16 -3.75
C ASP A 201 -6.24 9.96 -2.30
N PRO A 202 -5.61 10.64 -1.33
CA PRO A 202 -5.98 10.48 0.07
C PRO A 202 -7.39 11.02 0.34
N THR A 203 -8.26 10.18 0.91
CA THR A 203 -9.63 10.56 1.29
C THR A 203 -9.73 11.00 2.76
N LYS A 204 -8.67 10.76 3.55
CA LYS A 204 -8.58 11.07 4.98
C LYS A 204 -7.63 12.24 5.22
N GLU A 205 -7.78 12.86 6.39
CA GLU A 205 -6.95 14.00 6.81
C GLU A 205 -5.47 13.63 7.00
N PHE A 206 -5.20 12.44 7.52
CA PHE A 206 -3.84 11.93 7.66
C PHE A 206 -3.29 11.45 6.31
N THR A 207 -2.40 12.25 5.72
CA THR A 207 -1.76 11.92 4.43
C THR A 207 -0.27 11.65 4.58
N ASN A 208 0.26 10.91 3.62
CA ASN A 208 1.70 10.77 3.43
C ASN A 208 2.33 12.09 2.94
N LEU A 209 3.66 12.14 2.96
CA LEU A 209 4.46 13.31 2.60
C LEU A 209 4.23 13.79 1.16
N MET A 210 4.27 12.87 0.18
CA MET A 210 4.16 13.20 -1.25
C MET A 210 2.83 13.85 -1.63
N PRO A 211 1.64 13.30 -1.27
CA PRO A 211 0.38 13.99 -1.53
C PRO A 211 0.29 15.38 -0.90
N PHE A 212 0.75 15.54 0.35
CA PHE A 212 0.71 16.84 1.01
C PHE A 212 1.61 17.86 0.29
N MET A 213 2.82 17.44 -0.06
CA MET A 213 3.78 18.26 -0.80
C MET A 213 3.21 18.71 -2.14
N ALA A 214 2.54 17.82 -2.88
CA ALA A 214 1.95 18.17 -4.17
C ALA A 214 0.75 19.14 -4.03
N GLN A 215 -0.03 19.04 -2.96
CA GLN A 215 -1.09 20.01 -2.65
C GLN A 215 -0.54 21.40 -2.32
N VAL A 216 0.63 21.47 -1.68
CA VAL A 216 1.36 22.74 -1.47
C VAL A 216 1.87 23.29 -2.79
N ALA A 217 2.47 22.44 -3.64
CA ALA A 217 2.95 22.83 -4.97
C ALA A 217 1.82 23.33 -5.91
N LEU A 218 0.60 22.80 -5.76
CA LEU A 218 -0.60 23.28 -6.44
C LEU A 218 -1.19 24.58 -5.84
N GLY A 219 -0.64 25.08 -4.72
CA GLY A 219 -1.17 26.24 -4.01
C GLY A 219 -2.45 25.98 -3.20
N LYS A 220 -2.88 24.72 -3.07
CA LYS A 220 -4.07 24.33 -2.28
C LYS A 220 -3.81 24.30 -0.78
N LYS A 221 -2.54 24.18 -0.38
CA LYS A 221 -2.08 24.31 1.00
C LYS A 221 -0.94 25.34 1.06
N PRO A 222 -0.87 26.15 2.12
CA PRO A 222 0.09 27.26 2.16
C PRO A 222 1.54 26.82 2.38
N VAL A 223 1.75 25.74 3.15
CA VAL A 223 3.09 25.33 3.59
C VAL A 223 3.15 23.84 3.93
N LEU A 224 4.23 23.16 3.55
CA LEU A 224 4.56 21.81 3.96
C LEU A 224 5.17 21.83 5.37
N THR A 225 4.61 21.03 6.27
CA THR A 225 5.13 20.89 7.64
C THR A 225 6.12 19.73 7.71
N ILE A 226 7.38 20.02 8.03
CA ILE A 226 8.44 19.03 8.27
C ILE A 226 8.54 18.78 9.77
N PHE A 227 8.33 17.52 10.18
CA PHE A 227 8.36 17.09 11.57
C PHE A 227 9.79 16.74 11.98
N GLY A 228 10.42 17.60 12.76
CA GLY A 228 11.80 17.45 13.23
C GLY A 228 12.86 17.90 12.22
N ASN A 229 13.88 18.58 12.74
CA ASN A 229 15.06 19.05 12.02
C ASN A 229 16.34 18.86 12.85
N ASP A 230 16.27 18.00 13.86
CA ASP A 230 17.30 17.73 14.85
C ASP A 230 17.62 16.23 14.98
N TYR A 231 17.14 15.41 14.03
CA TYR A 231 17.49 13.99 13.95
C TYR A 231 18.99 13.82 13.69
N ASN A 232 19.58 12.71 14.16
CA ASN A 232 20.98 12.38 13.88
C ASN A 232 21.14 11.89 12.41
N THR A 233 20.98 12.82 11.47
CA THR A 233 20.96 12.63 10.02
C THR A 233 21.65 13.84 9.37
N PRO A 234 22.19 13.74 8.14
CA PRO A 234 23.03 14.81 7.57
C PRO A 234 22.37 16.19 7.50
N ASP A 235 21.04 16.28 7.32
CA ASP A 235 20.30 17.54 7.28
C ASP A 235 19.30 17.72 8.43
N GLY A 236 19.34 16.85 9.43
CA GLY A 236 18.47 16.88 10.58
C GLY A 236 17.05 16.35 10.35
N THR A 237 16.66 16.01 9.12
CA THR A 237 15.32 15.49 8.80
C THR A 237 15.30 13.96 8.64
N GLY A 238 14.14 13.34 8.87
CA GLY A 238 14.01 11.88 8.80
C GLY A 238 14.37 11.31 7.42
N ILE A 239 15.05 10.16 7.40
CA ILE A 239 15.48 9.46 6.18
C ILE A 239 14.59 8.24 5.94
N ARG A 240 14.11 8.07 4.71
CA ARG A 240 13.27 6.94 4.28
C ARG A 240 13.75 6.39 2.94
N ASP A 241 13.44 5.14 2.68
CA ASP A 241 13.64 4.52 1.37
C ASP A 241 12.36 4.66 0.55
N TYR A 242 12.36 5.65 -0.34
CA TYR A 242 11.25 5.88 -1.24
C TYR A 242 11.36 4.95 -2.45
N ILE A 243 10.30 4.19 -2.69
CA ILE A 243 10.19 3.24 -3.79
C ILE A 243 9.07 3.65 -4.73
N HIS A 244 9.28 3.53 -6.04
CA HIS A 244 8.24 3.82 -7.01
C HIS A 244 7.11 2.79 -6.93
N VAL A 245 5.85 3.23 -6.89
CA VAL A 245 4.69 2.34 -6.73
C VAL A 245 4.58 1.28 -7.83
N MET A 246 4.95 1.61 -9.08
CA MET A 246 5.04 0.62 -10.16
C MET A 246 6.14 -0.42 -9.95
N ASP A 247 7.30 -0.05 -9.40
CA ASP A 247 8.33 -1.06 -9.05
C ASP A 247 7.80 -1.96 -7.94
N LEU A 248 7.11 -1.39 -6.95
CA LEU A 248 6.48 -2.13 -5.88
C LEU A 248 5.38 -3.09 -6.39
N ALA A 249 4.52 -2.63 -7.31
CA ALA A 249 3.47 -3.42 -7.94
C ALA A 249 4.07 -4.59 -8.75
N ASN A 250 5.13 -4.36 -9.52
CA ASN A 250 5.88 -5.41 -10.21
C ASN A 250 6.46 -6.46 -9.23
N GLY A 251 6.83 -6.05 -8.01
CA GLY A 251 7.27 -6.97 -6.95
C GLY A 251 6.20 -7.97 -6.52
N HIS A 252 4.92 -7.63 -6.64
CA HIS A 252 3.81 -8.54 -6.37
C HIS A 252 3.65 -9.58 -7.45
N VAL A 253 3.80 -9.18 -8.72
CA VAL A 253 3.79 -10.11 -9.85
C VAL A 253 4.97 -11.08 -9.74
N ALA A 254 6.15 -10.60 -9.35
CA ALA A 254 7.31 -11.46 -9.09
C ALA A 254 7.07 -12.46 -7.95
N ALA A 255 6.48 -12.00 -6.83
CA ALA A 255 6.10 -12.88 -5.72
C ALA A 255 5.05 -13.93 -6.14
N LEU A 256 4.04 -13.51 -6.89
CA LEU A 256 2.99 -14.39 -7.41
C LEU A 256 3.57 -15.46 -8.35
N ASN A 257 4.48 -15.07 -9.25
CA ASN A 257 5.18 -16.00 -10.14
C ASN A 257 5.97 -17.04 -9.36
N LEU A 258 6.67 -16.63 -8.29
CA LEU A 258 7.41 -17.57 -7.45
C LEU A 258 6.48 -18.55 -6.70
N LEU A 259 5.36 -18.07 -6.14
CA LEU A 259 4.35 -18.93 -5.50
C LEU A 259 3.75 -19.95 -6.49
N CYS A 260 3.62 -19.58 -7.76
CA CYS A 260 3.09 -20.43 -8.81
C CYS A 260 4.01 -21.61 -9.16
N THR A 261 5.32 -21.46 -8.97
CA THR A 261 6.33 -22.48 -9.33
C THR A 261 6.96 -23.17 -8.13
N SER A 262 6.81 -22.61 -6.93
CA SER A 262 7.56 -23.01 -5.75
C SER A 262 6.69 -23.00 -4.50
N HIS A 263 6.90 -23.99 -3.63
CA HIS A 263 6.28 -24.05 -2.31
C HIS A 263 7.32 -23.70 -1.23
N LEU A 264 7.14 -22.54 -0.59
CA LEU A 264 8.12 -21.91 0.30
C LEU A 264 7.73 -21.97 1.79
N GLY A 265 6.50 -22.38 2.12
CA GLY A 265 5.92 -22.13 3.43
C GLY A 265 5.68 -20.62 3.62
N LEU A 266 6.17 -20.03 4.70
CA LEU A 266 6.23 -18.58 4.86
C LEU A 266 7.61 -18.04 4.48
N LYS A 267 7.65 -17.11 3.53
CA LYS A 267 8.86 -16.37 3.15
C LYS A 267 8.62 -14.87 3.22
N VAL A 268 9.67 -14.13 3.56
CA VAL A 268 9.62 -12.67 3.74
C VAL A 268 10.64 -12.01 2.83
N TYR A 269 10.26 -10.89 2.21
CA TYR A 269 11.15 -10.07 1.38
C TYR A 269 10.96 -8.58 1.66
N ASN A 270 12.06 -7.84 1.67
CA ASN A 270 12.07 -6.39 1.65
C ASN A 270 11.87 -5.88 0.21
N LEU A 271 10.92 -4.96 0.03
CA LEU A 271 10.76 -4.22 -1.22
C LEU A 271 11.09 -2.74 -0.99
N GLY A 272 12.31 -2.37 -1.36
CA GLY A 272 12.87 -1.03 -1.28
C GLY A 272 13.98 -0.83 -2.32
N THR A 273 14.45 0.40 -2.47
CA THR A 273 15.54 0.76 -3.40
C THR A 273 16.93 0.49 -2.81
N GLY A 274 17.02 0.41 -1.48
CA GLY A 274 18.26 0.38 -0.74
C GLY A 274 18.96 1.73 -0.61
N ARG A 275 18.30 2.82 -1.01
CA ARG A 275 18.77 4.19 -0.83
C ARG A 275 17.86 4.96 0.12
N GLY A 276 18.44 5.44 1.22
CA GLY A 276 17.80 6.43 2.08
C GLY A 276 17.82 7.82 1.44
N VAL A 277 16.69 8.53 1.53
CA VAL A 277 16.50 9.91 1.09
C VAL A 277 15.83 10.69 2.23
N SER A 278 16.35 11.87 2.55
CA SER A 278 15.79 12.70 3.62
C SER A 278 14.53 13.45 3.16
N VAL A 279 13.75 13.99 4.11
CA VAL A 279 12.59 14.84 3.77
C VAL A 279 13.04 16.06 2.97
N LYS A 280 14.15 16.70 3.36
CA LYS A 280 14.66 17.88 2.66
C LYS A 280 15.15 17.52 1.25
N GLU A 281 15.89 16.43 1.08
CA GLU A 281 16.34 15.95 -0.23
C GLU A 281 15.15 15.67 -1.15
N LEU A 282 14.09 15.04 -0.65
CA LEU A 282 12.88 14.79 -1.43
C LEU A 282 12.23 16.09 -1.91
N VAL A 283 12.11 17.10 -1.04
CA VAL A 283 11.57 18.42 -1.41
C VAL A 283 12.43 19.08 -2.49
N ASP A 284 13.75 19.08 -2.32
CA ASP A 284 14.69 19.67 -3.28
C ASP A 284 14.61 18.98 -4.65
N VAL A 285 14.51 17.65 -4.68
CA VAL A 285 14.30 16.87 -5.92
C VAL A 285 12.95 17.23 -6.55
N PHE A 286 11.88 17.28 -5.75
CA PHE A 286 10.54 17.59 -6.25
C PHE A 286 10.47 18.99 -6.88
N GLU A 287 10.98 20.03 -6.22
CA GLU A 287 11.05 21.38 -6.79
C GLU A 287 11.85 21.40 -8.10
N ARG A 288 13.00 20.72 -8.13
CA ARG A 288 13.88 20.68 -9.30
C ARG A 288 13.20 20.05 -10.52
N VAL A 289 12.49 18.93 -10.36
CA VAL A 289 11.88 18.22 -11.51
C VAL A 289 10.53 18.80 -11.92
N THR A 290 9.81 19.44 -11.01
CA THR A 290 8.49 20.02 -11.30
C THR A 290 8.54 21.49 -11.69
N GLY A 291 9.63 22.19 -11.35
CA GLY A 291 9.74 23.64 -11.50
C GLY A 291 8.83 24.43 -10.53
N THR A 292 8.22 23.76 -9.55
CA THR A 292 7.34 24.38 -8.56
C THR A 292 8.09 24.72 -7.28
N LYS A 293 7.49 25.58 -6.45
CA LYS A 293 7.98 25.88 -5.11
C LYS A 293 7.10 25.22 -4.06
N VAL A 294 7.74 24.66 -3.04
CA VAL A 294 7.11 24.04 -1.89
C VAL A 294 7.58 24.79 -0.64
N PRO A 295 6.86 25.84 -0.21
CA PRO A 295 7.15 26.49 1.05
C PRO A 295 7.14 25.47 2.19
N THR A 296 8.14 25.49 3.06
CA THR A 296 8.27 24.54 4.19
C THR A 296 8.33 25.26 5.54
N LYS A 297 7.89 24.58 6.59
CA LYS A 297 8.09 24.98 7.99
C LYS A 297 8.50 23.78 8.83
N TYR A 298 9.40 23.98 9.77
CA TYR A 298 9.82 22.95 10.72
C TYR A 298 8.99 23.03 12.00
N VAL A 299 8.60 21.87 12.52
CA VAL A 299 7.92 21.72 13.83
C VAL A 299 8.58 20.61 14.63
N ALA A 300 8.14 20.41 15.88
CA ALA A 300 8.59 19.30 16.70
C ALA A 300 8.41 17.93 16.02
N ARG A 301 9.23 16.96 16.41
CA ARG A 301 9.12 15.58 15.93
C ARG A 301 7.72 15.03 16.18
N ARG A 302 7.21 14.25 15.22
CA ARG A 302 5.95 13.54 15.38
C ARG A 302 6.18 12.26 16.18
N LEU A 303 5.30 12.00 17.15
CA LEU A 303 5.37 10.80 17.97
C LEU A 303 5.32 9.54 17.09
N GLY A 304 6.26 8.62 17.30
CA GLY A 304 6.36 7.35 16.58
C GLY A 304 7.21 7.39 15.31
N ASP A 305 7.65 8.57 14.84
CA ASP A 305 8.57 8.67 13.70
C ASP A 305 9.99 8.23 14.09
N ILE A 306 10.55 7.33 13.29
CA ILE A 306 11.93 6.85 13.42
C ILE A 306 12.93 7.76 12.70
N THR A 307 14.21 7.65 13.06
CA THR A 307 15.27 8.51 12.52
C THR A 307 15.54 8.22 11.05
N ALA A 308 15.96 7.00 10.73
CA ALA A 308 16.37 6.60 9.39
C ALA A 308 16.04 5.13 9.12
N MET A 309 15.60 4.81 7.91
CA MET A 309 15.45 3.42 7.46
C MET A 309 15.57 3.29 5.94
N TRP A 310 16.24 2.23 5.49
CA TRP A 310 16.23 1.79 4.10
C TRP A 310 16.53 0.30 3.98
N ALA A 311 16.10 -0.31 2.87
CA ALA A 311 16.17 -1.74 2.67
C ALA A 311 17.59 -2.23 2.34
N ASP A 312 17.89 -3.47 2.66
CA ASP A 312 18.69 -4.32 1.79
C ASP A 312 17.70 -5.16 0.99
N ALA A 313 17.71 -5.02 -0.34
CA ALA A 313 16.81 -5.73 -1.25
C ALA A 313 17.51 -6.88 -2.00
N THR A 314 18.69 -7.30 -1.56
CA THR A 314 19.49 -8.36 -2.20
C THR A 314 18.72 -9.68 -2.27
N LEU A 315 17.96 -10.03 -1.22
CA LEU A 315 17.19 -11.27 -1.19
C LEU A 315 16.06 -11.27 -2.22
N ALA A 316 15.33 -10.16 -2.34
CA ALA A 316 14.30 -9.99 -3.37
C ALA A 316 14.90 -10.04 -4.79
N ASN A 317 16.06 -9.42 -5.01
CA ASN A 317 16.78 -9.52 -6.29
C ASN A 317 17.14 -10.96 -6.63
N THR A 318 17.74 -11.68 -5.68
CA THR A 318 18.28 -13.02 -5.91
C THR A 318 17.18 -14.06 -6.09
N GLU A 319 16.14 -14.03 -5.25
CA GLU A 319 15.11 -15.09 -5.23
C GLU A 319 13.84 -14.75 -6.03
N LEU A 320 13.43 -13.47 -6.09
CA LEU A 320 12.27 -13.06 -6.89
C LEU A 320 12.65 -12.62 -8.31
N GLY A 321 13.95 -12.39 -8.58
CA GLY A 321 14.39 -11.74 -9.82
C GLY A 321 13.91 -10.28 -9.92
N TRP A 322 13.62 -9.63 -8.79
CA TRP A 322 13.00 -8.32 -8.75
C TRP A 322 13.99 -7.22 -8.34
N THR A 323 13.94 -6.08 -9.02
CA THR A 323 14.69 -4.88 -8.63
C THR A 323 13.92 -3.62 -9.00
N THR A 324 14.22 -2.52 -8.31
CA THR A 324 13.68 -1.20 -8.63
C THR A 324 14.36 -0.62 -9.87
N THR A 325 13.58 0.01 -10.75
CA THR A 325 14.08 0.57 -12.02
C THR A 325 13.92 2.08 -12.11
N ARG A 326 13.15 2.69 -11.19
CA ARG A 326 12.78 4.10 -11.26
C ARG A 326 13.51 4.91 -10.19
N SER A 327 14.08 6.04 -10.60
CA SER A 327 14.77 6.96 -9.70
C SER A 327 13.79 7.84 -8.90
N ILE A 328 14.31 8.54 -7.89
CA ILE A 328 13.53 9.50 -7.11
C ILE A 328 12.99 10.67 -7.97
N GLU A 329 13.73 11.07 -9.01
CA GLU A 329 13.26 12.04 -10.00
C GLU A 329 12.05 11.51 -10.77
N GLN A 330 12.07 10.25 -11.20
CA GLN A 330 10.94 9.63 -11.90
C GLN A 330 9.72 9.52 -10.98
N MET A 331 9.93 9.14 -9.70
CA MET A 331 8.88 9.12 -8.69
C MET A 331 8.21 10.49 -8.53
N CYS A 332 8.99 11.56 -8.41
CA CYS A 332 8.46 12.92 -8.30
C CYS A 332 7.74 13.36 -9.59
N THR A 333 8.30 13.04 -10.75
CA THR A 333 7.74 13.39 -12.06
C THR A 333 6.39 12.72 -12.30
N ASP A 334 6.28 11.41 -12.04
CA ASP A 334 5.05 10.65 -12.25
C ASP A 334 3.97 11.05 -11.25
N PHE A 335 4.35 11.26 -9.98
CA PHE A 335 3.42 11.79 -8.98
C PHE A 335 2.88 13.16 -9.40
N TRP A 336 3.75 14.06 -9.89
CA TRP A 336 3.35 15.37 -10.34
C TRP A 336 2.46 15.33 -11.58
N ARG A 337 2.73 14.44 -12.53
CA ARG A 337 1.87 14.20 -13.69
C ARG A 337 0.47 13.78 -13.26
N TRP A 338 0.36 12.80 -12.37
CA TRP A 338 -0.92 12.40 -11.77
C TRP A 338 -1.64 13.60 -11.14
N GLN A 339 -0.96 14.33 -10.25
CA GLN A 339 -1.57 15.39 -9.46
C GLN A 339 -2.00 16.59 -10.31
N THR A 340 -1.27 16.93 -11.38
CA THR A 340 -1.62 18.05 -12.27
C THR A 340 -2.72 17.70 -13.25
N MET A 341 -2.79 16.45 -13.73
CA MET A 341 -3.91 15.97 -14.53
C MET A 341 -5.18 15.77 -13.69
N ASN A 342 -5.03 15.60 -12.38
CA ASN A 342 -6.11 15.31 -11.44
C ASN A 342 -5.97 16.21 -10.20
N PRO A 343 -6.13 17.54 -10.35
CA PRO A 343 -5.84 18.49 -9.27
C PRO A 343 -6.67 18.21 -8.01
N ASP A 344 -7.89 17.70 -8.17
CA ASP A 344 -8.82 17.35 -7.09
C ASP A 344 -8.90 15.85 -6.79
N GLY A 345 -7.96 15.07 -7.32
CA GLY A 345 -7.98 13.60 -7.21
C GLY A 345 -8.96 12.97 -8.19
N TYR A 346 -9.47 11.79 -7.85
CA TYR A 346 -10.50 11.13 -8.65
C TYR A 346 -11.83 11.91 -8.57
N PRO A 347 -12.65 11.90 -9.63
CA PRO A 347 -13.94 12.57 -9.62
C PRO A 347 -14.85 11.97 -8.53
N LYS A 348 -15.29 12.81 -7.60
CA LYS A 348 -16.27 12.46 -6.55
C LYS A 348 -17.64 12.93 -7.02
N LYS A 349 -18.61 12.04 -7.14
CA LYS A 349 -20.00 12.47 -7.33
C LYS A 349 -20.51 13.02 -6.00
N ASN A 350 -20.98 14.28 -6.00
CA ASN A 350 -21.63 14.86 -4.83
C ASN A 350 -22.89 14.05 -4.52
N LYS A 351 -22.91 13.28 -3.42
CA LYS A 351 -24.17 12.80 -2.85
C LYS A 351 -24.98 14.06 -2.51
N THR A 352 -26.02 14.33 -3.28
CA THR A 352 -26.96 15.40 -2.95
C THR A 352 -27.67 14.95 -1.68
N SER A 353 -27.24 15.46 -0.54
CA SER A 353 -27.96 15.27 0.72
C SER A 353 -29.30 15.98 0.56
N VAL A 354 -30.34 15.20 0.25
CA VAL A 354 -31.72 15.64 0.39
C VAL A 354 -31.92 15.89 1.87
N ILE A 355 -31.80 17.15 2.28
CA ILE A 355 -32.26 17.60 3.58
C ILE A 355 -33.77 17.41 3.56
N VAL A 356 -34.25 16.28 4.09
CA VAL A 356 -35.65 16.12 4.44
C VAL A 356 -35.90 17.09 5.59
N MET A 357 -36.37 18.29 5.26
CA MET A 357 -37.00 19.16 6.24
C MET A 357 -38.28 18.46 6.67
N ASN A 358 -38.24 17.79 7.83
CA ASN A 358 -39.44 17.39 8.54
C ASN A 358 -40.19 18.66 8.95
N GLY A 359 -41.16 19.02 8.11
CA GLY A 359 -42.15 20.04 8.40
C GLY A 359 -42.94 19.63 9.63
N LYS A 360 -43.01 20.54 10.60
CA LYS A 360 -43.99 20.51 11.67
C LYS A 360 -45.38 20.70 11.07
N SER A 361 -46.32 19.85 11.47
CA SER A 361 -47.72 20.20 11.71
C SER A 361 -48.24 19.34 12.84
#